data_AF-A6N5I0-F1
#
_entry.id   AF-A6N5I0-F1
#
_cell.length_a   1.000
_cell.length_b   1.000
_cell.length_c   1.000
_cell.angle_alpha   90.00
_cell.angle_beta   90.00
_cell.angle_gamma   90.00
#
_symmetry.space_group_name_H-M   'P 1'
#
loop_
_entity.id
_entity.type
_entity.pdbx_description
1 polymer ?
#
loop_
_entity_poly.entity_id
_entity_poly.type
_entity_poly.pdbx_seq_one_letter_code
_entity_poly.pdbx_strand_id
1 'polypeptide(L)'
;MGGFWEQLQFAFYSKQFGRKERLQFYESMSTLLENGVPLKDAVAEVHKIFAHEGQHPFHPVAIASREALMGLSNGKRLATAMALYLPAQERALIEAGEMSGNLVQAMGDAVSLVEAQARIRATIWQALLYPLALSAMMVFLLCIVAYRMVPSLARLSDPVTWTGPLATLNAIASFVTGPGIYVLVAVITLTVVVIVTLPTYRWKGRVWLDRTLPPWSIYRMLQGTTFLLNMAVMLNAGIRPYDSLASMIKISPPWLKQRLESCPLTAWAWARTRESPFAAPVTISPTDRPSSTCASSPTGEASPKRWSSSAAAGRRPASSRSSWPPGW
;
A
#
# COMPACT_ATOMS: atom_id res chain seq x y z
N MET A 1 -26.39 25.01 13.90
CA MET A 1 -25.91 25.32 12.53
C MET A 1 -24.37 25.33 12.40
N GLY A 2 -23.59 24.74 13.32
CA GLY A 2 -22.10 24.73 13.25
C GLY A 2 -21.46 23.47 12.62
N GLY A 3 -22.18 22.36 12.49
CA GLY A 3 -21.57 21.06 12.16
C GLY A 3 -21.03 20.90 10.73
N PHE A 4 -21.63 21.55 9.74
CA PHE A 4 -21.19 21.41 8.34
C PHE A 4 -19.86 22.14 8.08
N TRP A 5 -19.71 23.36 8.61
CA TRP A 5 -18.50 24.16 8.46
C TRP A 5 -17.32 23.56 9.23
N GLU A 6 -17.55 23.00 10.41
CA GLU A 6 -16.51 22.25 11.13
C GLU A 6 -16.10 20.99 10.36
N GLN A 7 -17.04 20.19 9.85
CA GLN A 7 -16.71 18.99 9.07
C GLN A 7 -15.89 19.31 7.81
N LEU A 8 -16.21 20.42 7.12
CA LEU A 8 -15.44 20.89 5.97
C LEU A 8 -14.05 21.37 6.37
N GLN A 9 -13.93 22.11 7.47
CA GLN A 9 -12.64 22.53 8.00
C GLN A 9 -11.79 21.32 8.40
N PHE A 10 -12.34 20.36 9.14
CA PHE A 10 -11.63 19.12 9.50
C PHE A 10 -11.23 18.29 8.27
N ALA A 11 -12.09 18.20 7.25
CA ALA A 11 -11.76 17.53 5.99
C ALA A 11 -10.67 18.26 5.20
N PHE A 12 -10.63 19.58 5.28
CA PHE A 12 -9.58 20.40 4.67
C PHE A 12 -8.24 20.23 5.41
N TYR A 13 -8.26 20.28 6.74
CA TYR A 13 -7.07 20.10 7.57
C TYR A 13 -6.52 18.67 7.53
N SER A 14 -7.37 17.64 7.50
CA SER A 14 -6.91 16.25 7.32
C SER A 14 -6.23 16.04 5.97
N LYS A 15 -6.69 16.74 4.92
CA LYS A 15 -6.05 16.74 3.61
C LYS A 15 -4.72 17.52 3.59
N GLN A 16 -4.56 18.48 4.50
CA GLN A 16 -3.34 19.26 4.68
C GLN A 16 -2.27 18.53 5.51
N PHE A 17 -2.63 17.44 6.19
CA PHE A 17 -1.68 16.49 6.79
C PHE A 17 -1.02 15.63 5.70
N GLY A 18 -0.21 16.31 4.89
CA GLY A 18 0.46 15.78 3.72
C GLY A 18 1.65 14.89 4.08
N ARG A 19 2.41 14.52 3.05
CA ARG A 19 3.55 13.61 3.19
C ARG A 19 4.60 14.16 4.16
N LYS A 20 4.91 15.45 4.07
CA LYS A 20 5.99 16.07 4.86
C LYS A 20 5.62 16.10 6.34
N GLU A 21 4.37 16.47 6.61
CA GLU A 21 3.79 16.58 7.95
C GLU A 21 3.70 15.21 8.62
N ARG A 22 3.36 14.16 7.85
CA ARG A 22 3.39 12.77 8.34
C ARG A 22 4.78 12.29 8.72
N LEU A 23 5.78 12.56 7.86
CA LEU A 23 7.18 12.20 8.17
C LEU A 23 7.67 12.89 9.44
N GLN A 24 7.45 14.20 9.55
CA GLN A 24 7.81 14.98 10.74
C GLN A 24 7.15 14.41 12.01
N PHE A 25 5.87 14.05 11.92
CA PHE A 25 5.16 13.44 13.04
C PHE A 25 5.77 12.08 13.43
N TYR A 26 5.99 11.17 12.47
CA TYR A 26 6.54 9.84 12.76
C TYR A 26 7.97 9.89 13.27
N GLU A 27 8.82 10.74 12.70
CA GLU A 27 10.21 10.93 13.15
C GLU A 27 10.24 11.46 14.59
N SER A 28 9.47 12.52 14.87
CA SER A 28 9.40 13.09 16.22
C SER A 28 8.85 12.09 17.24
N MET A 29 7.82 11.33 16.87
CA MET A 29 7.27 10.26 17.69
C MET A 29 8.29 9.14 17.92
N SER A 30 9.02 8.69 16.89
CA SER A 30 10.06 7.66 17.02
C SER A 30 11.13 8.09 18.02
N THR A 31 11.68 9.31 17.87
CA THR A 31 12.71 9.84 18.77
C THR A 31 12.23 9.94 20.22
N LEU A 32 11.01 10.44 20.46
CA LEU A 32 10.48 10.55 21.83
C LEU A 32 10.23 9.18 22.46
N LEU A 33 9.68 8.23 21.69
CA LEU A 33 9.41 6.87 22.16
C LEU A 33 10.71 6.08 22.40
N GLU A 34 11.75 6.29 21.58
CA GLU A 34 13.09 5.73 21.77
C GLU A 34 13.73 6.22 23.08
N ASN A 35 13.48 7.48 23.44
CA ASN A 35 13.90 8.07 24.71
C ASN A 35 13.07 7.58 25.92
N GLY A 36 12.13 6.65 25.72
CA GLY A 36 11.31 6.10 26.79
C GLY A 36 10.19 7.03 27.27
N VAL A 37 9.89 8.10 26.52
CA VAL A 37 8.76 8.98 26.83
C VAL A 37 7.46 8.20 26.63
N PRO A 38 6.55 8.17 27.62
CA PRO A 38 5.30 7.45 27.48
C PRO A 38 4.46 8.08 26.35
N LEU A 39 3.73 7.23 25.62
CA LEU A 39 3.02 7.58 24.38
C LEU A 39 2.20 8.88 24.46
N LYS A 40 1.41 9.07 25.53
CA LYS A 40 0.56 10.24 25.68
C LYS A 40 1.39 11.53 25.81
N ASP A 41 2.50 11.47 26.54
CA ASP A 41 3.38 12.62 26.76
C ASP A 41 4.21 12.89 25.50
N ALA A 42 4.61 11.85 24.76
CA ALA A 42 5.27 12.00 23.47
C ALA A 42 4.38 12.77 22.47
N VAL A 43 3.10 12.40 22.34
CA VAL A 43 2.16 13.13 21.47
C VAL A 43 1.95 14.56 21.97
N ALA A 44 1.93 14.79 23.28
CA ALA A 44 1.82 16.13 23.86
C ALA A 44 3.03 17.00 23.52
N GLU A 45 4.22 16.42 23.55
CA GLU A 45 5.45 17.13 23.21
C GLU A 45 5.52 17.45 21.73
N VAL A 46 5.16 16.50 20.85
CA VAL A 46 4.99 16.76 19.42
C VAL A 46 3.99 17.90 19.19
N HIS A 47 2.86 17.91 19.89
CA HIS A 47 1.90 19.00 19.79
C HIS A 47 2.53 20.36 20.13
N LYS A 48 3.26 20.46 21.25
CA LYS A 48 3.92 21.70 21.66
C LYS A 48 4.96 22.19 20.65
N ILE A 49 5.82 21.27 20.16
CA ILE A 49 6.88 21.57 19.18
C ILE A 49 6.26 22.19 17.92
N PHE A 50 5.24 21.56 17.35
CA PHE A 50 4.65 22.03 16.10
C PHE A 50 3.63 23.16 16.28
N ALA A 51 3.06 23.33 17.47
CA ALA A 51 2.22 24.49 17.77
C ALA A 51 3.04 25.76 18.07
N HIS A 52 4.36 25.65 18.27
CA HIS A 52 5.24 26.76 18.71
C HIS A 52 4.62 27.50 19.91
N GLU A 53 4.31 26.77 20.99
CA GLU A 53 3.65 27.31 22.19
C GLU A 53 2.33 28.06 21.90
N GLY A 54 1.64 27.72 20.80
CA GLY A 54 0.38 28.34 20.41
C GLY A 54 0.51 29.51 19.43
N GLN A 55 1.71 29.81 18.94
CA GLN A 55 1.92 30.82 17.87
C GLN A 55 1.48 30.30 16.49
N HIS A 56 1.54 28.99 16.26
CA HIS A 56 1.08 28.33 15.03
C HIS A 56 0.07 27.21 15.31
N PRO A 57 -1.11 27.52 15.89
CA PRO A 57 -2.10 26.50 16.27
C PRO A 57 -2.72 25.80 15.05
N PHE A 58 -2.61 26.43 13.86
CA PHE A 58 -3.12 25.89 12.60
C PHE A 58 -2.11 25.02 11.84
N HIS A 59 -0.93 24.71 12.43
CA HIS A 59 0.00 23.78 11.80
C HIS A 59 -0.66 22.38 11.70
N PRO A 60 -0.62 21.69 10.54
CA PRO A 60 -1.35 20.44 10.36
C PRO A 60 -0.96 19.35 11.37
N VAL A 61 0.33 19.29 11.72
CA VAL A 61 0.83 18.37 12.75
C VAL A 61 0.30 18.72 14.15
N ALA A 62 0.17 20.00 14.48
CA ALA A 62 -0.37 20.44 15.76
C ALA A 62 -1.87 20.07 15.89
N ILE A 63 -2.63 20.22 14.81
CA ILE A 63 -4.05 19.83 14.78
C ILE A 63 -4.20 18.31 14.93
N ALA A 64 -3.42 17.54 14.17
CA ALA A 64 -3.48 16.08 14.19
C ALA A 64 -3.05 15.49 15.55
N SER A 65 -2.00 16.05 16.15
CA SER A 65 -1.54 15.67 17.50
C SER A 65 -2.54 16.07 18.59
N ARG A 66 -3.24 17.20 18.45
CA ARG A 66 -4.33 17.58 19.37
C ARG A 66 -5.47 16.55 19.32
N GLU A 67 -5.89 16.13 18.12
CA GLU A 67 -6.90 15.09 17.97
C GLU A 67 -6.43 13.76 18.58
N ALA A 68 -5.16 13.39 18.35
CA ALA A 68 -4.55 12.22 18.95
C ALA A 68 -4.62 12.27 20.49
N LEU A 69 -4.26 13.40 21.11
CA LEU A 69 -4.35 13.60 22.56
C LEU A 69 -5.77 13.45 23.10
N MET A 70 -6.75 14.03 22.41
CA MET A 70 -8.16 13.89 22.76
C MET A 70 -8.62 12.42 22.64
N GLY A 71 -8.17 11.70 21.61
CA GLY A 71 -8.45 10.28 21.47
C GLY A 71 -7.83 9.43 22.59
N LEU A 72 -6.53 9.65 22.89
CA LEU A 72 -5.80 8.92 23.92
C LEU A 72 -6.34 9.19 25.33
N SER A 73 -6.71 10.44 25.63
CA SER A 73 -7.34 10.78 26.92
C SER A 73 -8.72 10.12 27.10
N ASN A 74 -9.43 9.86 26.00
CA ASN A 74 -10.66 9.08 25.99
C ASN A 74 -10.43 7.55 25.95
N GLY A 75 -9.20 7.08 26.13
CA GLY A 75 -8.85 5.65 26.15
C GLY A 75 -8.82 4.98 24.77
N LYS A 76 -8.86 5.75 23.67
CA LYS A 76 -8.70 5.19 22.32
C LYS A 76 -7.21 4.93 22.03
N ARG A 77 -6.95 3.96 21.15
CA ARG A 77 -5.64 3.70 20.56
C ARG A 77 -5.24 4.84 19.61
N LEU A 78 -3.95 5.12 19.48
CA LEU A 78 -3.40 6.16 18.59
C LEU A 78 -3.88 5.97 17.14
N ALA A 79 -3.79 4.75 16.61
CA ALA A 79 -4.21 4.44 15.24
C ALA A 79 -5.70 4.75 15.01
N THR A 80 -6.54 4.54 16.02
CA THR A 80 -7.98 4.86 15.96
C THR A 80 -8.26 6.34 16.16
N ALA A 81 -7.51 7.02 17.03
CA ALA A 81 -7.64 8.45 17.27
C ALA A 81 -7.29 9.27 16.01
N MET A 82 -6.29 8.85 15.26
CA MET A 82 -5.81 9.52 14.06
C MET A 82 -6.35 8.93 12.76
N ALA A 83 -7.44 8.16 12.81
CA ALA A 83 -7.96 7.41 11.66
C ALA A 83 -8.32 8.27 10.43
N LEU A 84 -8.65 9.55 10.62
CA LEU A 84 -8.92 10.50 9.52
C LEU A 84 -7.65 11.09 8.89
N TYR A 85 -6.55 11.15 9.64
CA TYR A 85 -5.29 11.77 9.21
C TYR A 85 -4.34 10.76 8.56
N LEU A 86 -4.42 9.50 8.99
CA LEU A 86 -3.53 8.42 8.55
C LEU A 86 -4.12 7.66 7.36
N PRO A 87 -3.36 7.50 6.25
CA PRO A 87 -3.70 6.54 5.22
C PRO A 87 -3.80 5.12 5.78
N ALA A 88 -4.66 4.28 5.19
CA ALA A 88 -4.98 2.95 5.72
C ALA A 88 -3.75 2.05 5.96
N GLN A 89 -2.71 2.16 5.12
CA GLN A 89 -1.48 1.36 5.23
C GLN A 89 -0.62 1.81 6.41
N GLU A 90 -0.44 3.14 6.57
CA GLU A 90 0.32 3.73 7.68
C GLU A 90 -0.40 3.46 9.01
N ARG A 91 -1.74 3.56 9.04
CA ARG A 91 -2.56 3.23 10.21
C ARG A 91 -2.41 1.77 10.65
N ALA A 92 -2.39 0.84 9.70
CA ALA A 92 -2.26 -0.59 10.01
C ALA A 92 -0.90 -0.93 10.65
N LEU A 93 0.18 -0.25 10.23
CA LEU A 93 1.50 -0.39 10.87
C LEU A 93 1.48 0.12 12.31
N ILE A 94 0.90 1.29 12.54
CA ILE A 94 0.80 1.88 13.89
C ILE A 94 -0.07 0.99 14.79
N GLU A 95 -1.20 0.48 14.29
CA GLU A 95 -2.08 -0.42 15.05
C GLU A 95 -1.35 -1.73 15.43
N ALA A 96 -0.57 -2.30 14.52
CA ALA A 96 0.27 -3.47 14.81
C ALA A 96 1.36 -3.16 15.85
N GLY A 97 1.97 -1.96 15.78
CA GLY A 97 2.92 -1.48 16.79
C GLY A 97 2.31 -1.31 18.17
N GLU A 98 1.09 -0.75 18.25
CA GLU A 98 0.37 -0.60 19.52
C GLU A 98 -0.02 -1.96 20.12
N MET A 99 -0.41 -2.93 19.29
CA MET A 99 -0.77 -4.28 19.76
C MET A 99 0.44 -5.11 20.20
N SER A 100 1.58 -4.95 19.53
CA SER A 100 2.82 -5.66 19.86
C SER A 100 3.64 -4.96 20.95
N GLY A 101 3.27 -3.73 21.32
CA GLY A 101 4.03 -2.90 22.26
C GLY A 101 5.30 -2.29 21.67
N ASN A 102 5.59 -2.51 20.37
CA ASN A 102 6.76 -1.99 19.70
C ASN A 102 6.40 -0.82 18.78
N LEU A 103 6.03 0.29 19.40
CA LEU A 103 5.59 1.48 18.67
C LEU A 103 6.75 2.23 17.99
N VAL A 104 7.96 2.15 18.55
CA VAL A 104 9.19 2.72 17.97
C VAL A 104 9.43 2.15 16.58
N GLN A 105 9.48 0.82 16.46
CA GLN A 105 9.69 0.17 15.17
C GLN A 105 8.57 0.50 14.18
N ALA A 106 7.32 0.54 14.64
CA ALA A 106 6.19 0.87 13.78
C ALA A 106 6.26 2.29 13.19
N MET A 107 6.76 3.28 13.95
CA MET A 107 6.97 4.64 13.44
C MET A 107 8.09 4.68 12.38
N GLY A 108 9.20 3.98 12.62
CA GLY A 108 10.29 3.85 11.63
C GLY A 108 9.86 3.13 10.34
N ASP A 109 9.04 2.09 10.47
CA ASP A 109 8.44 1.38 9.33
C ASP A 109 7.47 2.29 8.55
N ALA A 110 6.70 3.13 9.26
CA ALA A 110 5.82 4.12 8.64
C ALA A 110 6.60 5.18 7.86
N VAL A 111 7.72 5.70 8.40
CA VAL A 111 8.64 6.60 7.69
C VAL A 111 9.15 5.94 6.42
N SER A 112 9.69 4.72 6.53
CA SER A 112 10.24 3.95 5.41
C SER A 112 9.19 3.71 4.32
N LEU A 113 7.95 3.40 4.71
CA LEU A 113 6.82 3.23 3.80
C LEU A 113 6.51 4.53 3.05
N VAL A 114 6.40 5.66 3.75
CA VAL A 114 6.07 6.95 3.16
C VAL A 114 7.16 7.38 2.16
N GLU A 115 8.43 7.19 2.49
CA GLU A 115 9.54 7.47 1.59
C GLU A 115 9.55 6.55 0.37
N ALA A 116 9.33 5.25 0.56
CA ALA A 116 9.26 4.29 -0.55
C ALA A 116 8.14 4.66 -1.54
N GLN A 117 6.96 5.03 -1.04
CA GLN A 117 5.87 5.52 -1.86
C GLN A 117 6.23 6.82 -2.60
N ALA A 118 6.96 7.72 -1.94
CA ALA A 118 7.42 8.97 -2.55
C ALA A 118 8.41 8.71 -3.70
N ARG A 119 9.38 7.81 -3.48
CA ARG A 119 10.36 7.38 -4.50
C ARG A 119 9.65 6.80 -5.72
N ILE A 120 8.73 5.86 -5.52
CA ILE A 120 7.97 5.24 -6.61
C ILE A 120 7.20 6.30 -7.42
N ARG A 121 6.48 7.21 -6.75
CA ARG A 121 5.73 8.27 -7.43
C ARG A 121 6.66 9.22 -8.19
N ALA A 122 7.80 9.59 -7.61
CA ALA A 122 8.77 10.46 -8.25
C ALA A 122 9.32 9.82 -9.54
N THR A 123 9.69 8.53 -9.50
CA THR A 123 10.16 7.79 -10.67
C THR A 123 9.11 7.74 -11.77
N ILE A 124 7.84 7.51 -11.43
CA ILE A 124 6.73 7.51 -12.40
C ILE A 124 6.60 8.88 -13.07
N TRP A 125 6.59 9.96 -12.28
CA TRP A 125 6.48 11.32 -12.82
C TRP A 125 7.67 11.70 -13.69
N GLN A 126 8.89 11.33 -13.28
CA GLN A 126 10.10 11.56 -14.07
C GLN A 126 10.06 10.82 -15.41
N ALA A 127 9.59 9.57 -15.43
CA ALA A 127 9.45 8.79 -16.66
C ALA A 127 8.36 9.34 -17.60
N LEU A 128 7.28 9.91 -17.06
CA LEU A 128 6.17 10.48 -17.84
C LEU A 128 6.42 11.91 -18.33
N LEU A 129 7.28 12.67 -17.64
CA LEU A 129 7.54 14.08 -17.96
C LEU A 129 8.06 14.25 -19.39
N TYR A 130 9.01 13.40 -19.81
CA TYR A 130 9.62 13.51 -21.14
C TYR A 130 8.62 13.24 -22.28
N PRO A 131 7.91 12.10 -22.31
CA PRO A 131 6.88 11.85 -23.32
C PRO A 131 5.77 12.91 -23.34
N LEU A 132 5.34 13.38 -22.16
CA LEU A 132 4.31 14.41 -22.07
C LEU A 132 4.80 15.75 -22.63
N ALA A 133 6.00 16.19 -22.29
CA ALA A 133 6.58 17.43 -22.80
C ALA A 133 6.76 17.38 -24.33
N LEU A 134 7.28 16.27 -24.85
CA LEU A 134 7.44 16.06 -26.29
C LEU A 134 6.07 16.07 -27.01
N SER A 135 5.09 15.34 -26.46
CA SER A 135 3.73 15.29 -27.04
C SER A 135 3.04 16.65 -27.02
N ALA A 136 3.19 17.42 -25.94
CA ALA A 136 2.65 18.76 -25.82
C ALA A 136 3.28 19.71 -26.84
N MET A 137 4.60 19.64 -27.02
CA MET A 137 5.30 20.43 -28.03
C MET A 137 4.88 20.06 -29.46
N MET A 138 4.66 18.78 -29.73
CA MET A 138 4.18 18.30 -31.03
C MET A 138 2.76 18.80 -31.32
N VAL A 139 1.84 18.68 -30.36
CA VAL A 139 0.47 19.20 -30.47
C VAL A 139 0.49 20.72 -30.66
N PHE A 140 1.34 21.43 -29.92
CA PHE A 140 1.51 22.88 -30.05
C PHE A 140 1.97 23.30 -31.45
N LEU A 141 2.99 22.62 -32.00
CA LEU A 141 3.47 22.88 -33.35
C LEU A 141 2.39 22.62 -34.41
N LEU A 142 1.67 21.51 -34.29
CA LEU A 142 0.56 21.16 -35.17
C LEU A 142 -0.54 22.23 -35.11
N CYS A 143 -0.86 22.77 -33.94
CA CYS A 143 -1.80 23.88 -33.80
C CYS A 143 -1.32 25.15 -34.52
N ILE A 144 -0.03 25.52 -34.43
CA ILE A 144 0.51 26.68 -35.16
C ILE A 144 0.32 26.48 -36.67
N VAL A 145 0.67 25.29 -37.17
CA VAL A 145 0.53 24.97 -38.59
C VAL A 145 -0.93 25.07 -39.02
N ALA A 146 -1.84 24.49 -38.25
CA ALA A 146 -3.25 24.41 -38.57
C ALA A 146 -3.98 25.76 -38.49
N TYR A 147 -3.71 26.57 -37.46
CA TYR A 147 -4.43 27.83 -37.20
C TYR A 147 -3.76 29.07 -37.82
N ARG A 148 -2.45 29.04 -38.10
CA ARG A 148 -1.74 30.20 -38.69
C ARG A 148 -1.16 29.94 -40.06
N MET A 149 -0.42 28.85 -40.25
CA MET A 149 0.29 28.63 -41.52
C MET A 149 -0.67 28.29 -42.66
N VAL A 150 -1.52 27.27 -42.49
CA VAL A 150 -2.45 26.83 -43.55
C VAL A 150 -3.42 27.95 -43.99
N PRO A 151 -4.05 28.72 -43.08
CA PRO A 151 -4.89 29.85 -43.49
C PRO A 151 -4.11 30.94 -44.23
N SER A 152 -2.82 31.14 -43.94
CA SER A 152 -1.98 32.12 -44.64
C SER A 152 -1.67 31.67 -46.07
N LEU A 153 -1.38 30.37 -46.27
CA LEU A 153 -1.17 29.79 -47.60
C LEU A 153 -2.45 29.76 -48.44
N ALA A 154 -3.60 29.51 -47.81
CA ALA A 154 -4.90 29.49 -48.47
C ALA A 154 -5.31 30.85 -49.05
N ARG A 155 -4.73 31.96 -48.57
CA ARG A 155 -4.93 33.31 -49.16
C ARG A 155 -4.19 33.50 -50.47
N LEU A 156 -3.16 32.71 -50.74
CA LEU A 156 -2.32 32.81 -51.94
C LEU A 156 -2.76 31.84 -53.03
N SER A 157 -3.33 30.69 -52.65
CA SER A 157 -3.77 29.65 -53.58
C SER A 157 -4.87 28.80 -52.97
N ASP A 158 -5.83 28.39 -53.79
CA ASP A 158 -6.98 27.60 -53.32
C ASP A 158 -6.54 26.23 -52.78
N PRO A 159 -6.92 25.88 -51.53
CA PRO A 159 -6.52 24.62 -50.89
C PRO A 159 -6.94 23.35 -51.63
N VAL A 160 -7.95 23.45 -52.51
CA VAL A 160 -8.49 22.33 -53.30
C VAL A 160 -7.54 21.91 -54.42
N THR A 161 -6.67 22.82 -54.87
CA THR A 161 -5.71 22.57 -55.97
C THR A 161 -4.40 21.97 -55.49
N TRP A 162 -4.19 21.91 -54.17
CA TRP A 162 -2.95 21.43 -53.58
C TRP A 162 -2.79 19.92 -53.75
N THR A 163 -1.65 19.50 -54.31
CA THR A 163 -1.27 18.10 -54.48
C THR A 163 0.07 17.81 -53.79
N GLY A 164 0.35 16.54 -53.47
CA GLY A 164 1.60 16.14 -52.83
C GLY A 164 1.74 16.62 -51.37
N PRO A 165 2.90 17.19 -50.96
CA PRO A 165 3.15 17.60 -49.57
C PRO A 165 2.21 18.68 -49.02
N LEU A 166 1.67 19.56 -49.87
CA LEU A 166 0.71 20.58 -49.43
C LEU A 166 -0.66 19.97 -49.11
N ALA A 167 -1.04 18.90 -49.81
CA ALA A 167 -2.28 18.17 -49.53
C ALA A 167 -2.22 17.45 -48.19
N THR A 168 -1.10 16.81 -47.85
CA THR A 168 -0.91 16.15 -46.56
C THR A 168 -0.88 17.14 -45.40
N LEU A 169 -0.25 18.31 -45.59
CA LEU A 169 -0.27 19.41 -44.64
C LEU A 169 -1.69 19.90 -44.36
N ASN A 170 -2.51 20.08 -45.40
CA ASN A 170 -3.91 20.49 -45.27
C ASN A 170 -4.78 19.41 -44.61
N ALA A 171 -4.52 18.12 -44.89
CA ALA A 171 -5.22 17.01 -44.22
C ALA A 171 -4.92 16.98 -42.71
N ILE A 172 -3.67 17.17 -42.31
CA ILE A 172 -3.27 17.24 -40.89
C ILE A 172 -3.92 18.48 -40.24
N ALA A 173 -3.87 19.64 -40.90
CA ALA A 173 -4.45 20.86 -40.37
C ALA A 173 -5.97 20.78 -40.20
N SER A 174 -6.69 20.28 -41.20
CA SER A 174 -8.14 20.07 -41.14
C SER A 174 -8.54 19.03 -40.09
N PHE A 175 -7.70 18.01 -39.85
CA PHE A 175 -7.89 17.10 -38.73
C PHE A 175 -7.75 17.83 -37.38
N VAL A 176 -6.73 18.67 -37.20
CA VAL A 176 -6.49 19.42 -35.96
C VAL A 176 -7.58 20.45 -35.67
N THR A 177 -8.08 21.16 -36.68
CA THR A 177 -9.14 22.18 -36.51
C THR A 177 -10.54 21.59 -36.41
N GLY A 178 -10.78 20.43 -37.02
CA GLY A 178 -12.08 19.73 -36.99
C GLY A 178 -12.12 18.63 -35.93
N PRO A 179 -12.02 17.34 -36.32
CA PRO A 179 -12.27 16.21 -35.42
C PRO A 179 -11.20 15.98 -34.34
N GLY A 180 -10.06 16.65 -34.41
CA GLY A 180 -8.92 16.44 -33.52
C GLY A 180 -9.24 16.67 -32.04
N ILE A 181 -10.16 17.60 -31.74
CA ILE A 181 -10.60 17.83 -30.36
C ILE A 181 -11.36 16.61 -29.79
N TYR A 182 -12.17 15.94 -30.61
CA TYR A 182 -12.88 14.72 -30.17
C TYR A 182 -11.91 13.58 -29.91
N VAL A 183 -10.85 13.45 -30.71
CA VAL A 183 -9.80 12.44 -30.48
C VAL A 183 -9.01 12.76 -29.21
N LEU A 184 -8.67 14.02 -28.96
CA LEU A 184 -7.99 14.43 -27.73
C LEU A 184 -8.85 14.14 -26.49
N VAL A 185 -10.14 14.49 -26.54
CA VAL A 185 -11.12 14.15 -25.49
C VAL A 185 -11.26 12.63 -25.34
N ALA A 186 -11.31 11.87 -26.43
CA ALA A 186 -11.38 10.40 -26.39
C ALA A 186 -10.14 9.79 -25.71
N VAL A 187 -8.94 10.31 -25.98
CA VAL A 187 -7.70 9.83 -25.35
C VAL A 187 -7.66 10.16 -23.86
N ILE A 188 -8.05 11.38 -23.48
CA ILE A 188 -8.12 11.80 -22.08
C ILE A 188 -9.17 10.96 -21.32
N THR A 189 -10.36 10.81 -21.88
CA THR A 189 -11.44 10.02 -21.26
C THR A 189 -11.05 8.56 -21.14
N LEU A 190 -10.43 7.96 -22.18
CA LEU A 190 -9.88 6.60 -22.11
C LEU A 190 -8.87 6.49 -20.97
N THR A 191 -7.92 7.42 -20.86
CA THR A 191 -6.90 7.42 -19.80
C THR A 191 -7.53 7.49 -18.41
N VAL A 192 -8.51 8.37 -18.22
CA VAL A 192 -9.25 8.49 -16.95
C VAL A 192 -10.02 7.21 -16.64
N VAL A 193 -10.70 6.63 -17.63
CA VAL A 193 -11.42 5.36 -17.49
C VAL A 193 -10.45 4.26 -17.07
N VAL A 194 -9.28 4.15 -17.70
CA VAL A 194 -8.25 3.18 -17.28
C VAL A 194 -7.89 3.38 -15.81
N ILE A 195 -7.54 4.60 -15.41
CA ILE A 195 -7.13 4.91 -14.03
C ILE A 195 -8.22 4.57 -13.01
N VAL A 196 -9.48 4.91 -13.29
CA VAL A 196 -10.63 4.66 -12.40
C VAL A 196 -11.00 3.17 -12.38
N THR A 197 -10.82 2.46 -13.49
CA THR A 197 -11.15 1.05 -13.64
C THR A 197 -10.12 0.15 -12.94
N LEU A 198 -8.86 0.58 -12.82
CA LEU A 198 -7.79 -0.16 -12.14
C LEU A 198 -8.18 -0.64 -10.72
N PRO A 199 -8.64 0.23 -9.78
CA PRO A 199 -8.95 -0.20 -8.42
C PRO A 199 -10.30 -0.91 -8.24
N THR A 200 -11.29 -0.65 -9.10
CA THR A 200 -12.71 -0.96 -8.79
C THR A 200 -13.30 -2.11 -9.62
N TYR A 201 -12.78 -2.39 -10.82
CA TYR A 201 -13.53 -3.16 -11.82
C TYR A 201 -13.34 -4.69 -11.70
N ARG A 202 -14.42 -5.45 -11.44
CA ARG A 202 -14.40 -6.88 -11.03
C ARG A 202 -14.72 -7.92 -12.14
N TRP A 203 -14.68 -7.54 -13.41
CA TRP A 203 -15.26 -8.34 -14.51
C TRP A 203 -14.41 -9.56 -14.95
N LYS A 204 -15.05 -10.65 -15.42
CA LYS A 204 -14.41 -11.95 -15.77
C LYS A 204 -13.37 -11.86 -16.90
N GLY A 205 -13.52 -10.93 -17.86
CA GLY A 205 -12.56 -10.71 -18.96
C GLY A 205 -11.25 -10.02 -18.56
N ARG A 206 -11.11 -9.60 -17.29
CA ARG A 206 -9.95 -8.85 -16.79
C ARG A 206 -8.65 -9.67 -16.75
N VAL A 207 -8.73 -11.01 -16.70
CA VAL A 207 -7.53 -11.87 -16.70
C VAL A 207 -6.71 -11.72 -17.99
N TRP A 208 -7.39 -11.53 -19.12
CA TRP A 208 -6.73 -11.28 -20.40
C TRP A 208 -6.12 -9.87 -20.44
N LEU A 209 -6.87 -8.87 -19.97
CA LEU A 209 -6.43 -7.46 -19.92
C LEU A 209 -5.22 -7.27 -18.98
N ASP A 210 -5.22 -7.93 -17.81
CA ASP A 210 -4.12 -7.94 -16.84
C ASP A 210 -2.83 -8.59 -17.40
N ARG A 211 -2.94 -9.41 -18.46
CA ARG A 211 -1.79 -10.09 -19.11
C ARG A 211 -1.27 -9.35 -20.34
N THR A 212 -2.12 -8.59 -21.04
CA THR A 212 -1.80 -7.98 -22.34
C THR A 212 -1.50 -6.48 -22.26
N LEU A 213 -2.13 -5.74 -21.34
CA LEU A 213 -1.96 -4.29 -21.25
C LEU A 213 -1.00 -3.89 -20.11
N PRO A 214 0.04 -3.08 -20.38
CA PRO A 214 1.04 -2.70 -19.37
C PRO A 214 0.47 -2.06 -18.10
N PRO A 215 -0.52 -1.15 -18.14
CA PRO A 215 -1.03 -0.50 -16.92
C PRO A 215 -1.63 -1.49 -15.91
N TRP A 216 -2.37 -2.50 -16.40
CA TRP A 216 -3.00 -3.50 -15.56
C TRP A 216 -2.01 -4.54 -15.05
N SER A 217 -1.00 -4.91 -15.86
CA SER A 217 0.09 -5.80 -15.43
C SER A 217 0.92 -5.19 -14.30
N ILE A 218 1.28 -3.90 -14.41
CA ILE A 218 2.01 -3.17 -13.37
C ILE A 218 1.19 -3.09 -12.09
N TYR A 219 -0.12 -2.79 -12.19
CA TYR A 219 -1.00 -2.74 -11.04
C TYR A 219 -1.08 -4.10 -10.32
N ARG A 220 -1.22 -5.20 -11.06
CA ARG A 220 -1.19 -6.56 -10.51
C ARG A 220 0.12 -6.84 -9.77
N MET A 221 1.25 -6.47 -10.35
CA MET A 221 2.57 -6.70 -9.76
C MET A 221 2.74 -5.91 -8.46
N LEU A 222 2.38 -4.61 -8.46
CA LEU A 222 2.42 -3.76 -7.27
C LEU A 222 1.56 -4.32 -6.14
N GLN A 223 0.31 -4.70 -6.42
CA GLN A 223 -0.58 -5.27 -5.41
C GLN A 223 -0.09 -6.63 -4.89
N GLY A 224 0.51 -7.46 -5.76
CA GLY A 224 1.12 -8.72 -5.37
C GLY A 224 2.31 -8.52 -4.42
N THR A 225 3.21 -7.58 -4.73
CA THR A 225 4.36 -7.26 -3.86
C THR A 225 3.91 -6.69 -2.51
N THR A 226 2.94 -5.76 -2.50
CA THR A 226 2.40 -5.22 -1.25
C THR A 226 1.74 -6.30 -0.39
N PHE A 227 1.04 -7.26 -1.02
CA PHE A 227 0.48 -8.40 -0.32
C PHE A 227 1.57 -9.25 0.35
N LEU A 228 2.62 -9.62 -0.39
CA LEU A 228 3.69 -10.47 0.15
C LEU A 228 4.45 -9.77 1.29
N LEU A 229 4.69 -8.46 1.17
CA LEU A 229 5.37 -7.68 2.20
C LEU A 229 4.54 -7.62 3.49
N ASN A 230 3.26 -7.27 3.39
CA ASN A 230 2.38 -7.22 4.56
C ASN A 230 2.25 -8.60 5.23
N MET A 231 2.14 -9.67 4.44
CA MET A 231 2.10 -11.03 4.96
C MET A 231 3.41 -11.39 5.70
N ALA A 232 4.57 -11.06 5.13
CA ALA A 232 5.86 -11.32 5.77
C ALA A 232 6.01 -10.59 7.11
N VAL A 233 5.58 -9.32 7.19
CA VAL A 233 5.59 -8.53 8.43
C VAL A 233 4.70 -9.18 9.50
N MET A 234 3.48 -9.58 9.14
CA MET A 234 2.56 -10.21 10.09
C MET A 234 3.04 -11.58 10.58
N LEU A 235 3.64 -12.39 9.68
CA LEU A 235 4.20 -13.69 10.05
C LEU A 235 5.42 -13.55 10.96
N ASN A 236 6.29 -12.58 10.71
CA ASN A 236 7.42 -12.26 11.59
C ASN A 236 6.96 -11.76 12.97
N ALA A 237 5.81 -11.08 13.03
CA ALA A 237 5.17 -10.70 14.29
C ALA A 237 4.49 -11.87 15.03
N GLY A 238 4.59 -13.10 14.51
CA GLY A 238 4.02 -14.30 15.13
C GLY A 238 2.51 -14.45 14.95
N ILE A 239 1.90 -13.63 14.09
CA ILE A 239 0.47 -13.74 13.78
C ILE A 239 0.25 -14.99 12.95
N ARG A 240 -0.78 -15.78 13.29
CA ARG A 240 -1.12 -17.00 12.56
C ARG A 240 -1.45 -16.64 11.10
N PRO A 241 -0.99 -17.42 10.10
CA PRO A 241 -1.20 -17.11 8.67
C PRO A 241 -2.67 -16.84 8.31
N TYR A 242 -3.59 -17.52 8.98
CA TYR A 242 -5.04 -17.35 8.79
C TYR A 242 -5.54 -15.97 9.25
N ASP A 243 -5.13 -15.54 10.45
CA ASP A 243 -5.55 -14.27 11.03
C ASP A 243 -4.94 -13.09 10.24
N SER A 244 -3.72 -13.28 9.75
CA SER A 244 -3.06 -12.35 8.81
C SER A 244 -3.86 -12.20 7.52
N LEU A 245 -4.25 -13.32 6.89
CA LEU A 245 -5.05 -13.31 5.66
C LEU A 245 -6.42 -12.64 5.88
N ALA A 246 -7.12 -12.97 6.96
CA ALA A 246 -8.42 -12.40 7.30
C ALA A 246 -8.35 -10.87 7.54
N SER A 247 -7.28 -10.41 8.20
CA SER A 247 -7.02 -8.99 8.43
C SER A 247 -6.71 -8.26 7.12
N MET A 248 -5.90 -8.88 6.25
CA MET A 248 -5.57 -8.31 4.94
C MET A 248 -6.79 -8.19 4.02
N ILE A 249 -7.71 -9.15 4.03
CA ILE A 249 -8.95 -9.09 3.23
C ILE A 249 -9.79 -7.84 3.56
N LYS A 250 -9.81 -7.42 4.83
CA LYS A 250 -10.57 -6.23 5.28
C LYS A 250 -9.97 -4.92 4.76
N ILE A 251 -8.66 -4.86 4.63
CA ILE A 251 -7.91 -3.63 4.31
C ILE A 251 -7.57 -3.56 2.80
N SER A 252 -7.65 -4.70 2.09
CA SER A 252 -7.25 -4.81 0.69
C SER A 252 -8.18 -4.09 -0.28
N PRO A 253 -7.62 -3.52 -1.38
CA PRO A 253 -8.43 -2.92 -2.44
C PRO A 253 -9.33 -3.96 -3.14
N PRO A 254 -10.43 -3.54 -3.79
CA PRO A 254 -11.44 -4.43 -4.35
C PRO A 254 -10.89 -5.53 -5.27
N TRP A 255 -9.87 -5.22 -6.08
CA TRP A 255 -9.20 -6.18 -6.96
C TRP A 255 -8.48 -7.29 -6.18
N LEU A 256 -7.69 -6.93 -5.16
CA LEU A 256 -6.95 -7.90 -4.34
C LEU A 256 -7.91 -8.71 -3.48
N LYS A 257 -8.92 -8.04 -2.90
CA LYS A 257 -9.98 -8.68 -2.10
C LYS A 257 -10.66 -9.83 -2.86
N GLN A 258 -11.07 -9.61 -4.11
CA GLN A 258 -11.69 -10.65 -4.95
C GLN A 258 -10.76 -11.87 -5.14
N ARG A 259 -9.45 -11.65 -5.29
CA ARG A 259 -8.46 -12.73 -5.44
C ARG A 259 -8.26 -13.50 -4.14
N LEU A 260 -8.16 -12.80 -3.00
CA LEU A 260 -8.00 -13.41 -1.70
C LEU A 260 -9.25 -14.19 -1.27
N GLU A 261 -10.45 -13.68 -1.56
CA GLU A 261 -11.72 -14.36 -1.32
C GLU A 261 -11.89 -15.62 -2.17
N SER A 262 -11.30 -15.66 -3.37
CA SER A 262 -11.33 -16.84 -4.24
C SER A 262 -10.38 -17.97 -3.82
N CYS A 263 -9.52 -17.75 -2.81
CA CYS A 263 -8.57 -18.76 -2.35
C CYS A 263 -9.27 -19.84 -1.50
N PRO A 264 -9.09 -21.15 -1.77
CA PRO A 264 -9.80 -22.21 -1.05
C PRO A 264 -9.51 -22.29 0.46
N LEU A 265 -8.41 -21.66 0.93
CA LEU A 265 -8.10 -21.56 2.36
C LEU A 265 -9.14 -20.76 3.15
N THR A 266 -9.79 -19.76 2.53
CA THR A 266 -10.90 -19.02 3.16
C THR A 266 -12.18 -19.87 3.14
N ALA A 267 -12.43 -20.60 2.05
CA ALA A 267 -13.57 -21.50 1.92
C ALA A 267 -13.52 -22.65 2.94
N TRP A 268 -12.35 -23.24 3.17
CA TRP A 268 -12.17 -24.30 4.15
C TRP A 268 -12.28 -23.80 5.60
N ALA A 269 -11.79 -22.60 5.89
CA ALA A 269 -11.96 -21.99 7.20
C ALA A 269 -13.41 -21.56 7.49
N TRP A 270 -14.15 -21.12 6.45
CA TRP A 270 -15.57 -20.79 6.53
C TRP A 270 -16.45 -22.05 6.65
N ALA A 271 -16.02 -23.17 6.06
CA ALA A 271 -16.65 -24.48 6.26
C ALA A 271 -16.45 -24.98 7.70
N ARG A 272 -15.23 -24.84 8.25
CA ARG A 272 -14.92 -25.23 9.64
C ARG A 272 -15.72 -24.46 10.70
N THR A 273 -16.02 -23.18 10.47
CA THR A 273 -16.85 -22.39 11.40
C THR A 273 -18.35 -22.74 11.35
N ARG A 274 -18.84 -23.39 10.29
CA ARG A 274 -20.22 -23.92 10.26
C ARG A 274 -20.36 -25.28 10.92
N GLU A 275 -19.27 -26.01 11.11
CA GLU A 275 -19.29 -27.42 11.53
C GLU A 275 -18.97 -27.64 13.01
N SER A 276 -18.75 -26.62 13.84
CA SER A 276 -18.53 -26.85 15.29
C SER A 276 -19.83 -27.28 15.99
N PRO A 277 -20.02 -28.56 16.38
CA PRO A 277 -21.20 -29.03 17.11
C PRO A 277 -20.95 -28.98 18.63
N PHE A 278 -20.05 -28.09 19.09
CA PHE A 278 -19.69 -27.97 20.50
C PHE A 278 -20.68 -27.05 21.23
N ALA A 279 -21.91 -27.53 21.36
CA ALA A 279 -22.85 -27.11 22.40
C ALA A 279 -23.68 -28.32 22.85
N ALA A 280 -23.00 -29.37 23.31
CA ALA A 280 -23.62 -30.37 24.18
C ALA A 280 -22.65 -30.70 25.32
N PRO A 281 -23.05 -30.55 26.59
CA PRO A 281 -22.21 -30.91 27.72
C PRO A 281 -22.10 -32.43 27.79
N VAL A 282 -20.87 -32.94 27.83
CA VAL A 282 -20.60 -34.37 28.06
C VAL A 282 -20.96 -34.69 29.51
N THR A 283 -22.14 -35.26 29.73
CA THR A 283 -22.50 -35.90 31.00
C THR A 283 -21.76 -37.22 31.12
N ILE A 284 -20.81 -37.31 32.06
CA ILE A 284 -20.10 -38.54 32.40
C ILE A 284 -21.03 -39.34 33.33
N SER A 285 -21.48 -40.53 32.88
CA SER A 285 -22.23 -41.48 33.72
C SER A 285 -21.28 -42.35 34.56
N PRO A 286 -21.54 -42.57 35.86
CA PRO A 286 -20.63 -43.28 36.76
C PRO A 286 -20.87 -44.80 36.74
N THR A 287 -20.42 -45.53 35.71
CA THR A 287 -20.53 -47.01 35.73
C THR A 287 -19.37 -47.82 35.18
N ASP A 288 -18.24 -47.24 34.77
CA ASP A 288 -17.09 -48.04 34.35
C ASP A 288 -15.89 -47.90 35.29
N ARG A 289 -15.89 -48.75 36.33
CA ARG A 289 -14.65 -49.24 36.96
C ARG A 289 -14.53 -50.73 36.68
N PRO A 290 -13.37 -51.21 36.22
CA PRO A 290 -12.93 -52.55 36.54
C PRO A 290 -11.85 -52.53 37.63
N SER A 291 -11.96 -53.54 38.46
CA SER A 291 -11.25 -53.95 39.67
C SER A 291 -9.72 -54.05 39.61
N SER A 292 -9.14 -53.85 40.80
CA SER A 292 -7.79 -54.15 41.25
C SER A 292 -7.49 -55.65 41.40
N THR A 293 -6.34 -56.12 40.88
CA THR A 293 -5.41 -57.19 41.35
C THR A 293 -4.58 -57.62 40.13
N CYS A 294 -3.25 -57.79 40.11
CA CYS A 294 -2.31 -58.39 41.07
C CYS A 294 -0.91 -57.75 40.97
N ALA A 295 -0.12 -58.00 42.01
CA ALA A 295 1.18 -57.44 42.33
C ALA A 295 2.39 -58.17 41.70
N SER A 296 3.57 -57.66 42.08
CA SER A 296 4.95 -58.20 42.08
C SER A 296 5.84 -58.07 40.83
N SER A 297 6.83 -57.18 40.97
CA SER A 297 8.18 -57.11 40.35
C SER A 297 9.01 -58.39 40.64
N PRO A 298 10.21 -58.66 40.04
CA PRO A 298 11.30 -57.68 39.84
C PRO A 298 12.28 -57.87 38.63
N THR A 299 13.19 -56.88 38.52
CA THR A 299 14.57 -56.90 37.94
C THR A 299 14.81 -57.08 36.44
N GLY A 300 15.54 -56.13 35.83
CA GLY A 300 16.11 -56.26 34.48
C GLY A 300 16.51 -54.94 33.79
N GLU A 301 17.44 -54.20 34.39
CA GLU A 301 18.61 -53.57 33.73
C GLU A 301 18.53 -53.11 32.24
N ALA A 302 18.55 -51.79 31.99
CA ALA A 302 19.35 -51.15 30.92
C ALA A 302 19.26 -49.60 30.95
N SER A 303 20.43 -48.97 31.06
CA SER A 303 20.70 -47.52 31.17
C SER A 303 20.51 -46.70 29.87
N PRO A 304 20.39 -45.36 29.96
CA PRO A 304 20.17 -44.45 28.83
C PRO A 304 21.49 -43.97 28.20
N LYS A 305 21.68 -44.11 26.89
CA LYS A 305 22.82 -43.52 26.18
C LYS A 305 22.48 -42.15 25.57
N ARG A 306 22.92 -41.14 26.32
CA ARG A 306 23.30 -39.77 25.92
C ARG A 306 24.43 -39.84 24.87
N TRP A 307 24.34 -39.09 23.77
CA TRP A 307 25.47 -38.82 22.87
C TRP A 307 25.83 -37.34 22.93
N SER A 308 26.96 -37.05 23.54
CA SER A 308 27.68 -35.78 23.48
C SER A 308 28.98 -35.97 22.70
N SER A 309 29.18 -35.08 21.73
CA SER A 309 30.46 -34.50 21.24
C SER A 309 31.69 -35.39 21.00
N SER A 310 32.25 -35.31 19.80
CA SER A 310 33.68 -34.98 19.66
C SER A 310 33.96 -34.29 18.32
N ALA A 311 34.85 -33.30 18.40
CA ALA A 311 35.39 -32.53 17.29
C ALA A 311 36.64 -33.23 16.72
N ALA A 312 36.88 -33.10 15.41
CA ALA A 312 38.22 -33.21 14.84
C ALA A 312 38.30 -32.47 13.50
N ALA A 313 39.43 -31.80 13.31
CA ALA A 313 39.76 -30.85 12.27
C ALA A 313 39.91 -31.46 10.87
N GLY A 314 39.73 -30.64 9.82
CA GLY A 314 40.11 -31.05 8.47
C GLY A 314 39.71 -30.11 7.34
N ARG A 315 40.57 -29.13 7.05
CA ARG A 315 40.89 -28.56 5.71
C ARG A 315 39.76 -27.90 4.90
N ARG A 316 39.89 -26.58 4.71
CA ARG A 316 39.28 -25.83 3.61
C ARG A 316 39.97 -26.17 2.28
N PRO A 317 39.25 -26.41 1.18
CA PRO A 317 39.79 -26.21 -0.15
C PRO A 317 39.38 -24.82 -0.67
N ALA A 318 40.39 -24.05 -1.07
CA ALA A 318 40.22 -22.91 -1.97
C ALA A 318 39.62 -23.40 -3.29
N SER A 319 38.58 -22.74 -3.78
CA SER A 319 38.18 -22.86 -5.18
C SER A 319 37.85 -21.47 -5.74
N SER A 320 38.46 -21.22 -6.88
CA SER A 320 38.42 -20.04 -7.71
C SER A 320 37.04 -19.83 -8.35
N ARG A 321 36.56 -18.58 -8.35
CA ARG A 321 35.60 -18.05 -9.33
C ARG A 321 36.04 -16.63 -9.67
N SER A 322 36.76 -16.48 -10.78
CA SER A 322 36.20 -16.10 -12.08
C SER A 322 35.72 -14.65 -12.09
N SER A 323 36.63 -13.79 -12.53
CA SER A 323 36.43 -12.43 -13.01
C SER A 323 35.29 -12.34 -14.03
N TRP A 324 34.36 -11.41 -13.82
CA TRP A 324 33.45 -10.92 -14.85
C TRP A 324 34.17 -9.86 -15.69
N PRO A 325 34.12 -9.88 -17.03
CA PRO A 325 34.59 -8.78 -17.85
C PRO A 325 33.53 -7.67 -17.93
N PRO A 326 33.92 -6.40 -18.18
CA PRO A 326 32.96 -5.34 -18.45
C PRO A 326 32.53 -5.40 -19.92
N GLY A 327 31.26 -5.11 -20.19
CA GLY A 327 30.74 -5.03 -21.55
C GLY A 327 29.46 -4.21 -21.64
N TRP A 328 29.64 -3.02 -22.25
CA TRP A 328 28.68 -2.16 -22.99
C TRP A 328 27.52 -1.51 -22.24
#